data_AF-A0AAW8NCT7-F1
#
_entry.id   AF-A0AAW8NCT7-F1
#
_cell.length_a   1.000
_cell.length_b   1.000
_cell.length_c   1.000
_cell.angle_alpha   90.00
_cell.angle_beta   90.00
_cell.angle_gamma   90.00
#
_symmetry.space_group_name_H-M   'P 1'
#
loop_
_entity.id
_entity.type
_entity.pdbx_description
1 polymer ?
#
loop_
_entity_poly.entity_id
_entity_poly.type
_entity_poly.pdbx_seq_one_letter_code
_entity_poly.pdbx_strand_id
1 'polypeptide(L)'
;MSDQHAAEQTPAPSFTVETAKVLAEVAHNRQKDKLKRPYKDHVLAVGDALADFDDDIRIAGYLHDIAEDTPMTRQALLDMGVSERAVEIIERVTNRLHSNPDDYQAGIREIAEDHDAALVKIADNAHNSLPERVQALADKWPDRPPVTKYRDARPVLYAAVEVEEIRKILARVNPWLLEELDDRLDEEDTTDYENLSYDDGVPAAPEGDAAGREAPGATSSGER
;
A
#
# COMPACT_ATOMS: atom_id res chain seq x y z
N MET A 1 23.93 -4.49 56.86
CA MET A 1 24.09 -4.39 55.41
C MET A 1 22.91 -5.12 54.82
N SER A 2 21.85 -4.38 54.51
CA SER A 2 20.61 -4.95 53.99
C SER A 2 20.73 -4.99 52.48
N ASP A 3 20.97 -6.18 51.93
CA ASP A 3 20.88 -6.43 50.50
C ASP A 3 19.42 -6.31 50.07
N GLN A 4 19.12 -5.21 49.38
CA GLN A 4 17.90 -5.08 48.62
C GLN A 4 18.09 -5.87 47.32
N HIS A 5 17.53 -7.07 47.28
CA HIS A 5 17.30 -7.76 46.01
C HIS A 5 16.34 -6.90 45.18
N ALA A 6 16.89 -6.22 44.17
CA ALA A 6 16.11 -5.67 43.08
C ALA A 6 15.41 -6.84 42.37
N ALA A 7 14.09 -6.91 42.50
CA ALA A 7 13.30 -7.84 41.71
C ALA A 7 13.47 -7.45 40.23
N GLU A 8 14.15 -8.28 39.46
CA GLU A 8 14.09 -8.24 38.01
C GLU A 8 12.63 -8.38 37.60
N GLN A 9 12.04 -7.30 37.11
CA GLN A 9 10.71 -7.33 36.51
C GLN A 9 10.85 -8.11 35.21
N THR A 10 10.46 -9.39 35.23
CA THR A 10 10.23 -10.13 33.99
C THR A 10 9.19 -9.34 33.19
N PRO A 11 9.48 -8.87 31.96
CA PRO A 11 8.46 -8.20 31.17
C PRO A 11 7.28 -9.17 31.01
N ALA A 12 6.06 -8.68 31.21
CA ALA A 12 4.86 -9.45 30.91
C ALA A 12 4.97 -9.99 29.47
N PRO A 13 4.51 -11.22 29.18
CA PRO A 13 4.60 -11.76 27.83
C PRO A 13 3.83 -10.83 26.88
N SER A 14 4.56 -10.08 26.06
CA SER A 14 3.97 -9.28 24.99
C SER A 14 3.72 -10.20 23.80
N PHE A 15 2.56 -10.07 23.15
CA PHE A 15 2.33 -10.77 21.90
C PHE A 15 3.27 -10.20 20.83
N THR A 16 4.07 -11.07 20.20
CA THR A 16 5.10 -10.66 19.23
C THR A 16 4.73 -11.11 17.82
N VAL A 17 5.45 -10.59 16.81
CA VAL A 17 5.31 -11.06 15.43
C VAL A 17 5.60 -12.57 15.31
N GLU A 18 6.64 -13.08 15.98
CA GLU A 18 6.90 -14.53 16.07
C GLU A 18 5.72 -15.31 16.69
N THR A 19 5.10 -14.77 17.74
CA THR A 19 3.90 -15.38 18.34
C THR A 19 2.74 -15.42 17.34
N ALA A 20 2.53 -14.34 16.58
CA ALA A 20 1.51 -14.26 15.53
C ALA A 20 1.74 -15.31 14.43
N LYS A 21 2.99 -15.44 13.97
CA LYS A 21 3.40 -16.41 12.95
C LYS A 21 3.10 -17.84 13.38
N VAL A 22 3.49 -18.21 14.60
CA VAL A 22 3.21 -19.55 15.16
C VAL A 22 1.70 -19.77 15.32
N LEU A 23 0.96 -18.78 15.80
CA LEU A 23 -0.49 -18.87 15.95
C LEU A 23 -1.18 -19.12 14.58
N ALA A 24 -0.80 -18.36 13.56
CA ALA A 24 -1.31 -18.54 12.19
C ALA A 24 -1.04 -19.95 11.66
N GLU A 25 0.20 -20.45 11.80
CA GLU A 25 0.56 -21.80 11.37
C GLU A 25 -0.30 -22.87 12.04
N VAL A 26 -0.49 -22.76 13.36
CA VAL A 26 -1.27 -23.73 14.15
C VAL A 26 -2.75 -23.65 13.78
N ALA A 27 -3.30 -22.44 13.68
CA ALA A 27 -4.71 -22.19 13.40
C ALA A 27 -5.12 -22.74 12.02
N HIS A 28 -4.24 -22.59 11.02
CA HIS A 28 -4.51 -22.99 9.63
C HIS A 28 -3.88 -24.34 9.23
N ASN A 29 -3.26 -25.09 10.16
CA ASN A 29 -2.51 -26.33 9.87
C ASN A 29 -3.31 -27.41 9.13
N ARG A 30 -4.61 -27.50 9.39
CA ARG A 30 -5.50 -28.50 8.75
C ARG A 30 -6.31 -27.93 7.60
N GLN A 31 -6.21 -26.63 7.35
CA GLN A 31 -6.93 -25.96 6.28
C GLN A 31 -6.20 -26.15 4.95
N LYS A 32 -6.99 -26.37 3.90
CA LYS A 32 -6.50 -26.44 2.54
C LYS A 32 -7.19 -25.39 1.69
N ASP A 33 -6.44 -24.80 0.77
CA ASP A 33 -6.98 -23.82 -0.15
C ASP A 33 -7.84 -24.48 -1.25
N LYS A 34 -8.35 -23.64 -2.16
CA LYS A 34 -9.13 -24.07 -3.32
C LYS A 34 -8.39 -25.06 -4.22
N LEU A 35 -7.06 -25.05 -4.23
CA LEU A 35 -6.17 -25.94 -4.99
C LEU A 35 -5.68 -27.16 -4.18
N LYS A 36 -6.19 -27.36 -2.95
CA LYS A 36 -5.78 -28.42 -2.00
C LYS A 36 -4.36 -28.28 -1.46
N ARG A 37 -3.75 -27.10 -1.59
CA ARG A 37 -2.47 -26.72 -1.00
C ARG A 37 -2.65 -26.32 0.49
N PRO A 38 -1.63 -26.44 1.34
CA PRO A 38 -1.71 -25.98 2.74
C PRO A 38 -2.06 -24.50 2.81
N TYR A 39 -3.07 -24.14 3.59
CA TYR A 39 -3.48 -22.73 3.69
C TYR A 39 -2.47 -21.85 4.44
N LYS A 40 -1.73 -22.46 5.38
CA LYS A 40 -0.67 -21.78 6.14
C LYS A 40 0.33 -21.02 5.25
N ASP A 41 0.61 -21.53 4.05
CA ASP A 41 1.58 -20.91 3.14
C ASP A 41 1.11 -19.51 2.71
N HIS A 42 -0.20 -19.29 2.61
CA HIS A 42 -0.78 -17.98 2.30
C HIS A 42 -0.64 -16.99 3.44
N VAL A 43 -1.09 -17.33 4.65
CA VAL A 43 -1.03 -16.42 5.80
C VAL A 43 0.41 -16.06 6.17
N LEU A 44 1.35 -17.00 5.96
CA LEU A 44 2.78 -16.74 6.13
C LEU A 44 3.29 -15.76 5.07
N ALA A 45 2.96 -15.97 3.79
CA ALA A 45 3.38 -15.08 2.72
C ALA A 45 2.83 -13.65 2.89
N VAL A 46 1.59 -13.50 3.38
CA VAL A 46 0.99 -12.17 3.66
C VAL A 46 1.75 -11.47 4.81
N GLY A 47 2.01 -12.16 5.92
CA GLY A 47 2.78 -11.59 7.03
C GLY A 47 4.23 -11.27 6.65
N ASP A 48 4.90 -12.14 5.88
CA ASP A 48 6.28 -11.93 5.41
C ASP A 48 6.38 -10.75 4.41
N ALA A 49 5.34 -10.49 3.61
CA ALA A 49 5.29 -9.35 2.69
C ALA A 49 5.36 -7.99 3.42
N LEU A 50 4.93 -7.96 4.68
CA LEU A 50 4.83 -6.76 5.51
C LEU A 50 6.08 -6.52 6.38
N ALA A 51 7.20 -7.18 6.09
CA ALA A 51 8.40 -7.12 6.94
C ALA A 51 9.04 -5.72 7.12
N ASP A 52 8.71 -4.73 6.29
CA ASP A 52 9.18 -3.33 6.43
C ASP A 52 8.28 -2.45 7.30
N PHE A 53 7.14 -2.96 7.74
CA PHE A 53 6.15 -2.21 8.51
C PHE A 53 6.28 -2.53 10.00
N ASP A 54 5.59 -1.78 10.84
CA ASP A 54 5.62 -2.00 12.28
C ASP A 54 4.97 -3.33 12.70
N ASP A 55 5.17 -3.70 13.97
CA ASP A 55 4.77 -5.01 14.47
C ASP A 55 3.26 -5.22 14.47
N ASP A 56 2.41 -4.19 14.64
CA ASP A 56 0.95 -4.39 14.62
C ASP A 56 0.46 -4.76 13.21
N ILE A 57 1.00 -4.09 12.18
CA ILE A 57 0.69 -4.38 10.78
C ILE A 57 1.14 -5.80 10.41
N ARG A 58 2.35 -6.17 10.86
CA ARG A 58 2.90 -7.52 10.65
C ARG A 58 2.07 -8.59 11.35
N ILE A 59 1.70 -8.36 12.62
CA ILE A 59 0.83 -9.25 13.40
C ILE A 59 -0.52 -9.40 12.68
N ALA A 60 -1.13 -8.29 12.26
CA ALA A 60 -2.40 -8.32 11.54
C ALA A 60 -2.29 -9.07 10.21
N GLY A 61 -1.18 -8.93 9.46
CA GLY A 61 -0.93 -9.70 8.25
C GLY A 61 -0.89 -11.21 8.45
N TYR A 62 -0.19 -11.69 9.49
CA TYR A 62 -0.18 -13.11 9.84
C TYR A 62 -1.55 -13.62 10.28
N LEU A 63 -2.37 -12.76 10.90
CA LEU A 63 -3.64 -13.11 11.50
C LEU A 63 -4.87 -12.66 10.69
N HIS A 64 -4.70 -12.15 9.47
CA HIS A 64 -5.77 -11.48 8.73
C HIS A 64 -7.01 -12.36 8.49
N ASP A 65 -6.81 -13.67 8.31
CA ASP A 65 -7.87 -14.65 8.12
C ASP A 65 -8.26 -15.40 9.40
N ILE A 66 -7.60 -15.15 10.53
CA ILE A 66 -7.82 -15.95 11.75
C ILE A 66 -9.26 -15.81 12.24
N ALA A 67 -9.83 -14.62 12.13
CA ALA A 67 -11.20 -14.35 12.54
C ALA A 67 -12.22 -14.91 11.53
N GLU A 68 -11.88 -14.99 10.25
CA GLU A 68 -12.78 -15.49 9.20
C GLU A 68 -12.86 -17.03 9.21
N ASP A 69 -11.70 -17.70 9.31
CA ASP A 69 -11.57 -19.14 9.07
C ASP A 69 -11.51 -20.00 10.35
N THR A 70 -11.50 -19.37 11.53
CA THR A 70 -11.35 -20.08 12.81
C THR A 70 -12.35 -19.57 13.86
N PRO A 71 -12.54 -20.30 14.98
CA PRO A 71 -13.37 -19.83 16.09
C PRO A 71 -12.79 -18.67 16.90
N MET A 72 -11.65 -18.09 16.47
CA MET A 72 -10.99 -17.00 17.19
C MET A 72 -11.89 -15.76 17.24
N THR A 73 -11.88 -15.07 18.39
CA THR A 73 -12.67 -13.85 18.62
C THR A 73 -11.76 -12.68 18.95
N ARG A 74 -12.29 -11.45 18.77
CA ARG A 74 -11.66 -10.20 19.22
C ARG A 74 -11.14 -10.31 20.66
N GLN A 75 -12.00 -10.74 21.58
CA GLN A 75 -11.65 -10.85 22.99
C GLN A 75 -10.53 -11.88 23.23
N ALA A 76 -10.55 -13.01 22.52
CA ALA A 76 -9.49 -14.00 22.64
C ALA A 76 -8.13 -13.48 22.15
N LEU A 77 -8.09 -12.67 21.08
CA LEU A 77 -6.86 -12.03 20.62
C LEU A 77 -6.32 -11.04 21.66
N LEU A 78 -7.19 -10.20 22.23
CA LEU A 78 -6.82 -9.27 23.29
C LEU A 78 -6.32 -9.99 24.56
N ASP A 79 -6.98 -11.09 24.95
CA ASP A 79 -6.59 -11.91 26.09
C ASP A 79 -5.23 -12.61 25.88
N MET A 80 -4.86 -12.88 24.61
CA MET A 80 -3.52 -13.35 24.24
C MET A 80 -2.46 -12.24 24.27
N GLY A 81 -2.86 -10.98 24.42
CA GLY A 81 -1.97 -9.82 24.45
C GLY A 81 -1.73 -9.17 23.08
N VAL A 82 -2.55 -9.49 22.05
CA VAL A 82 -2.54 -8.76 20.79
C VAL A 82 -2.96 -7.31 21.07
N SER A 83 -2.27 -6.34 20.47
CA SER A 83 -2.59 -4.92 20.65
C SER A 83 -3.98 -4.58 20.08
N GLU A 84 -4.61 -3.55 20.64
CA GLU A 84 -5.91 -3.06 20.14
C GLU A 84 -5.82 -2.67 18.66
N ARG A 85 -4.78 -1.96 18.25
CA ARG A 85 -4.55 -1.57 16.86
C ARG A 85 -4.44 -2.78 15.92
N ALA A 86 -3.66 -3.80 16.27
CA ALA A 86 -3.56 -5.00 15.44
C ALA A 86 -4.91 -5.74 15.33
N VAL A 87 -5.68 -5.79 16.41
CA VAL A 87 -7.03 -6.38 16.41
C VAL A 87 -7.99 -5.57 15.53
N GLU A 88 -7.96 -4.24 15.61
CA GLU A 88 -8.76 -3.35 14.74
C GLU A 88 -8.43 -3.58 13.26
N ILE A 89 -7.14 -3.68 12.90
CA ILE A 89 -6.72 -4.00 11.52
C ILE A 89 -7.28 -5.37 11.08
N ILE A 90 -7.18 -6.41 11.93
CA ILE A 90 -7.70 -7.76 11.63
C ILE A 90 -9.21 -7.71 11.40
N GLU A 91 -9.98 -7.05 12.27
CA GLU A 91 -11.43 -6.93 12.10
C GLU A 91 -11.77 -6.19 10.82
N ARG A 92 -11.01 -5.14 10.48
CA ARG A 92 -11.22 -4.33 9.29
C ARG A 92 -10.98 -5.09 7.99
N VAL A 93 -10.05 -6.05 7.96
CA VAL A 93 -9.81 -6.90 6.77
C VAL A 93 -10.68 -8.16 6.74
N THR A 94 -11.47 -8.41 7.79
CA THR A 94 -12.36 -9.58 7.92
C THR A 94 -13.71 -9.31 7.23
N ASN A 95 -13.94 -9.96 6.08
CA ASN A 95 -15.08 -9.68 5.19
C ASN A 95 -16.46 -9.79 5.85
N ARG A 96 -16.67 -10.79 6.74
CA ARG A 96 -17.98 -10.96 7.41
C ARG A 96 -18.35 -9.82 8.38
N LEU A 97 -17.42 -8.92 8.70
CA LEU A 97 -17.64 -7.78 9.59
C LEU A 97 -17.96 -6.49 8.82
N HIS A 98 -17.88 -6.49 7.48
CA HIS A 98 -18.24 -5.35 6.65
C HIS A 98 -19.74 -5.11 6.58
N SER A 99 -20.14 -3.90 6.18
CA SER A 99 -21.56 -3.52 6.10
C SER A 99 -22.35 -4.36 5.08
N ASN A 100 -21.67 -4.82 4.02
CA ASN A 100 -22.22 -5.70 2.99
C ASN A 100 -21.24 -6.82 2.61
N PRO A 101 -21.22 -7.94 3.37
CA PRO A 101 -20.26 -9.03 3.16
C PRO A 101 -20.37 -9.73 1.80
N ASP A 102 -21.51 -9.61 1.11
CA ASP A 102 -21.74 -10.20 -0.21
C ASP A 102 -21.19 -9.31 -1.35
N ASP A 103 -20.91 -8.04 -1.07
CA ASP A 103 -20.28 -7.10 -2.02
C ASP A 103 -18.81 -6.88 -1.67
N TYR A 104 -17.97 -7.72 -2.27
CA TYR A 104 -16.51 -7.63 -2.11
C TYR A 104 -15.97 -6.23 -2.43
N GLN A 105 -16.53 -5.50 -3.40
CA GLN A 105 -16.02 -4.18 -3.77
C GLN A 105 -16.43 -3.11 -2.75
N ALA A 106 -17.59 -3.25 -2.09
CA ALA A 106 -17.95 -2.44 -0.94
C ALA A 106 -16.97 -2.64 0.21
N GLY A 107 -16.66 -3.90 0.55
CA GLY A 107 -15.67 -4.24 1.56
C GLY A 107 -14.27 -3.66 1.27
N ILE A 108 -13.84 -3.67 0.00
CA ILE A 108 -12.56 -3.05 -0.40
C ILE A 108 -12.56 -1.53 -0.19
N ARG A 109 -13.67 -0.83 -0.46
CA ARG A 109 -13.78 0.61 -0.18
C ARG A 109 -13.74 0.89 1.32
N GLU A 110 -14.44 0.09 2.12
CA GLU A 110 -14.37 0.18 3.59
C GLU A 110 -12.92 -0.01 4.05
N ILE A 111 -12.23 -1.07 3.59
CA ILE A 111 -10.81 -1.33 3.90
C ILE A 111 -9.91 -0.15 3.48
N ALA A 112 -10.15 0.46 2.33
CA ALA A 112 -9.31 1.55 1.82
C ALA A 112 -9.41 2.86 2.62
N GLU A 113 -10.39 3.00 3.52
CA GLU A 113 -10.48 4.15 4.43
C GLU A 113 -9.48 4.09 5.62
N ASP A 114 -8.73 2.99 5.78
CA ASP A 114 -7.66 2.85 6.79
C ASP A 114 -6.39 2.36 6.12
N HIS A 115 -5.33 3.11 6.32
CA HIS A 115 -4.02 2.89 5.74
C HIS A 115 -3.46 1.50 6.07
N ASP A 116 -3.51 1.09 7.35
CA ASP A 116 -2.86 -0.14 7.81
C ASP A 116 -3.63 -1.37 7.32
N ALA A 117 -4.96 -1.32 7.31
CA ALA A 117 -5.81 -2.35 6.71
C ALA A 117 -5.61 -2.45 5.19
N ALA A 118 -5.41 -1.32 4.50
CA ALA A 118 -5.10 -1.31 3.08
C ALA A 118 -3.76 -2.00 2.78
N LEU A 119 -2.70 -1.74 3.55
CA LEU A 119 -1.41 -2.44 3.43
C LEU A 119 -1.58 -3.96 3.55
N VAL A 120 -2.28 -4.42 4.59
CA VAL A 120 -2.56 -5.86 4.78
C VAL A 120 -3.35 -6.42 3.60
N LYS A 121 -4.35 -5.69 3.10
CA LYS A 121 -5.18 -6.15 1.99
C LYS A 121 -4.45 -6.16 0.65
N ILE A 122 -3.48 -5.27 0.45
CA ILE A 122 -2.59 -5.29 -0.72
C ILE A 122 -1.71 -6.54 -0.69
N ALA A 123 -1.15 -6.91 0.46
CA ALA A 123 -0.35 -8.13 0.60
C ALA A 123 -1.20 -9.40 0.33
N ASP A 124 -2.40 -9.48 0.90
CA ASP A 124 -3.37 -10.55 0.61
C ASP A 124 -3.71 -10.63 -0.88
N ASN A 125 -4.12 -9.51 -1.48
CA ASN A 125 -4.47 -9.40 -2.89
C ASN A 125 -3.32 -9.86 -3.79
N ALA A 126 -2.10 -9.39 -3.51
CA ALA A 126 -0.92 -9.68 -4.29
C ALA A 126 -0.57 -11.18 -4.25
N HIS A 127 -0.61 -11.82 -3.07
CA HIS A 127 -0.41 -13.27 -2.96
C HIS A 127 -1.52 -14.06 -3.66
N ASN A 128 -2.77 -13.63 -3.54
CA ASN A 128 -3.90 -14.25 -4.23
C ASN A 128 -3.85 -14.10 -5.75
N SER A 129 -3.08 -13.13 -6.24
CA SER A 129 -2.89 -12.81 -7.67
C SER A 129 -1.59 -13.40 -8.26
N LEU A 130 -0.91 -14.31 -7.56
CA LEU A 130 0.28 -14.98 -8.09
C LEU A 130 -0.01 -15.67 -9.43
N PRO A 131 0.80 -15.47 -10.49
CA PRO A 131 0.54 -16.06 -11.81
C PRO A 131 0.32 -17.56 -11.78
N GLU A 132 1.12 -18.31 -11.01
CA GLU A 132 1.01 -19.77 -10.90
C GLU A 132 -0.28 -20.19 -10.19
N ARG A 133 -0.79 -19.37 -9.27
CA ARG A 133 -2.08 -19.59 -8.62
C ARG A 133 -3.22 -19.32 -9.59
N VAL A 134 -3.18 -18.20 -10.31
CA VAL A 134 -4.18 -17.82 -11.31
C VAL A 134 -4.27 -18.90 -12.39
N GLN A 135 -3.13 -19.33 -12.94
CA GLN A 135 -3.06 -20.39 -13.94
C GLN A 135 -3.64 -21.71 -13.40
N ALA A 136 -3.21 -22.13 -12.21
CA ALA A 136 -3.70 -23.39 -11.63
C ALA A 136 -5.21 -23.38 -11.33
N LEU A 137 -5.79 -22.22 -10.99
CA LEU A 137 -7.23 -22.07 -10.82
C LEU A 137 -7.98 -22.17 -12.17
N ALA A 138 -7.43 -21.58 -13.23
CA ALA A 138 -7.98 -21.66 -14.58
C ALA A 138 -7.93 -23.11 -15.11
N ASP A 139 -6.81 -23.82 -14.93
CA ASP A 139 -6.66 -25.21 -15.34
C ASP A 139 -7.63 -26.14 -14.61
N LYS A 140 -7.89 -25.86 -13.31
CA LYS A 140 -8.80 -26.65 -12.49
C LYS A 140 -10.26 -26.44 -12.85
N TRP A 141 -10.62 -25.24 -13.30
CA TRP A 141 -11.99 -24.86 -13.63
C TRP A 141 -12.05 -24.08 -14.95
N PRO A 142 -11.81 -24.74 -16.10
CA PRO A 142 -11.70 -24.06 -17.39
C PRO A 142 -13.00 -23.39 -17.85
N ASP A 143 -14.15 -23.87 -17.37
CA ASP A 143 -15.46 -23.31 -17.71
C ASP A 143 -15.86 -22.09 -16.86
N ARG A 144 -15.04 -21.71 -15.86
CA ARG A 144 -15.31 -20.55 -15.01
C ARG A 144 -14.64 -19.30 -15.60
N PRO A 145 -15.29 -18.13 -15.55
CA PRO A 145 -14.63 -16.89 -15.92
C PRO A 145 -13.43 -16.64 -15.00
N PRO A 146 -12.38 -15.95 -15.50
CA PRO A 146 -11.25 -15.53 -14.68
C PRO A 146 -11.72 -14.76 -13.44
N VAL A 147 -11.03 -14.97 -12.32
CA VAL A 147 -11.32 -14.22 -11.09
C VAL A 147 -10.75 -12.81 -11.25
N THR A 148 -11.60 -11.84 -11.56
CA THR A 148 -11.18 -10.45 -11.78
C THR A 148 -11.20 -9.59 -10.52
N LYS A 149 -11.93 -10.01 -9.48
CA LYS A 149 -12.18 -9.19 -8.29
C LYS A 149 -10.92 -8.60 -7.65
N TYR A 150 -9.80 -9.33 -7.67
CA TYR A 150 -8.53 -8.87 -7.10
C TYR A 150 -7.90 -7.76 -7.96
N ARG A 151 -7.86 -7.95 -9.28
CA ARG A 151 -7.48 -6.91 -10.23
C ARG A 151 -8.35 -5.67 -10.06
N ASP A 152 -9.66 -5.85 -10.04
CA ASP A 152 -10.62 -4.75 -9.98
C ASP A 152 -10.57 -3.99 -8.63
N ALA A 153 -10.04 -4.61 -7.56
CA ALA A 153 -9.85 -3.99 -6.25
C ALA A 153 -8.56 -3.15 -6.14
N ARG A 154 -7.53 -3.45 -6.93
CA ARG A 154 -6.21 -2.80 -6.81
C ARG A 154 -6.23 -1.29 -7.02
N PRO A 155 -6.99 -0.70 -7.96
CA PRO A 155 -7.07 0.75 -8.09
C PRO A 155 -7.53 1.44 -6.79
N VAL A 156 -8.51 0.86 -6.10
CA VAL A 156 -9.03 1.41 -4.84
C VAL A 156 -8.00 1.26 -3.71
N LEU A 157 -7.33 0.11 -3.63
CA LEU A 157 -6.32 -0.14 -2.61
C LEU A 157 -5.06 0.71 -2.83
N TYR A 158 -4.57 0.82 -4.06
CA TYR A 158 -3.35 1.57 -4.39
C TYR A 158 -3.53 3.06 -4.17
N ALA A 159 -4.74 3.59 -4.36
CA ALA A 159 -5.03 4.99 -4.05
C ALA A 159 -5.02 5.33 -2.53
N ALA A 160 -5.00 4.32 -1.66
CA ALA A 160 -5.09 4.50 -0.20
C ALA A 160 -3.74 4.51 0.54
N VAL A 161 -2.64 4.21 -0.15
CA VAL A 161 -1.30 4.04 0.45
C VAL A 161 -0.23 4.65 -0.46
N GLU A 162 0.94 4.96 0.10
CA GLU A 162 2.02 5.56 -0.69
C GLU A 162 2.65 4.53 -1.65
N VAL A 163 3.09 5.01 -2.82
CA VAL A 163 3.63 4.14 -3.89
C VAL A 163 4.81 3.30 -3.40
N GLU A 164 5.71 3.88 -2.60
CA GLU A 164 6.86 3.18 -2.05
C GLU A 164 6.46 2.02 -1.13
N GLU A 165 5.36 2.14 -0.41
CA GLU A 165 4.84 1.09 0.46
C GLU A 165 4.25 -0.06 -0.35
N ILE A 166 3.49 0.28 -1.41
CA ILE A 166 2.98 -0.71 -2.37
C ILE A 166 4.18 -1.48 -2.98
N ARG A 167 5.21 -0.77 -3.46
CA ARG A 167 6.40 -1.39 -4.05
C ARG A 167 7.09 -2.36 -3.09
N LYS A 168 7.26 -1.99 -1.81
CA LYS A 168 7.85 -2.88 -0.79
C LYS A 168 7.07 -4.18 -0.64
N ILE A 169 5.73 -4.11 -0.62
CA ILE A 169 4.87 -5.28 -0.52
C ILE A 169 4.97 -6.14 -1.78
N LEU A 170 4.75 -5.54 -2.95
CA LEU A 170 4.74 -6.25 -4.23
C LEU A 170 6.09 -6.91 -4.53
N ALA A 171 7.20 -6.22 -4.27
CA ALA A 171 8.54 -6.76 -4.49
C ALA A 171 8.83 -8.02 -3.64
N ARG A 172 8.18 -8.19 -2.49
CA ARG A 172 8.32 -9.40 -1.66
C ARG A 172 7.41 -10.53 -2.10
N VAL A 173 6.14 -10.23 -2.42
CA VAL A 173 5.10 -11.26 -2.53
C VAL A 173 4.69 -11.57 -3.96
N ASN A 174 4.68 -10.56 -4.84
CA ASN A 174 4.30 -10.72 -6.25
C ASN A 174 4.93 -9.62 -7.13
N PRO A 175 6.22 -9.76 -7.50
CA PRO A 175 6.93 -8.75 -8.28
C PRO A 175 6.34 -8.52 -9.68
N TRP A 176 5.56 -9.47 -10.20
CA TRP A 176 4.88 -9.35 -11.50
C TRP A 176 3.85 -8.20 -11.52
N LEU A 177 3.36 -7.78 -10.36
CA LEU A 177 2.43 -6.66 -10.26
C LEU A 177 3.13 -5.29 -10.27
N LEU A 178 4.47 -5.25 -10.22
CA LEU A 178 5.20 -3.98 -10.30
C LEU A 178 5.05 -3.34 -11.67
N GLU A 179 5.07 -4.13 -12.75
CA GLU A 179 4.83 -3.62 -14.11
C GLU A 179 3.44 -2.98 -14.22
N GLU A 180 2.40 -3.63 -13.67
CA GLU A 180 1.06 -3.04 -13.64
C GLU A 180 0.99 -1.78 -12.77
N LEU A 181 1.74 -1.71 -11.67
CA LEU A 181 1.81 -0.49 -10.87
C LEU A 181 2.47 0.64 -11.66
N ASP A 182 3.57 0.36 -12.36
CA ASP A 182 4.30 1.32 -13.18
C ASP A 182 3.41 1.86 -14.31
N ASP A 183 2.76 0.98 -15.08
CA ASP A 183 1.82 1.36 -16.15
C ASP A 183 0.71 2.30 -15.65
N ARG A 184 0.20 2.04 -14.43
CA ARG A 184 -0.84 2.89 -13.83
C ARG A 184 -0.33 4.27 -13.45
N LEU A 185 0.89 4.37 -12.94
CA LEU A 185 1.48 5.65 -12.57
C LEU A 185 1.74 6.51 -13.81
N ASP A 186 2.16 5.88 -14.92
CA ASP A 186 2.34 6.54 -16.21
C ASP A 186 1.01 7.05 -16.80
N GLU A 187 -0.09 6.30 -16.65
CA GLU A 187 -1.43 6.74 -17.07
C GLU A 187 -1.97 7.92 -16.22
N GLU A 188 -1.59 7.98 -14.95
CA GLU A 188 -1.98 9.06 -14.03
C GLU A 188 -1.08 10.30 -14.18
N ASP A 189 0.17 10.14 -14.63
CA ASP A 189 1.10 11.22 -14.98
C ASP A 189 0.72 11.87 -16.32
N THR A 190 -0.33 12.70 -16.28
CA THR A 190 -0.77 13.54 -17.42
C THR A 190 0.15 14.73 -17.70
N THR A 191 1.36 14.77 -17.15
CA THR A 191 2.30 15.87 -17.38
C THR A 191 2.67 15.93 -18.87
N ASP A 192 2.07 16.88 -19.59
CA ASP A 192 2.39 17.20 -20.98
C ASP A 192 3.76 17.88 -21.05
N TYR A 193 4.82 17.07 -21.01
CA TYR A 193 6.20 17.52 -21.17
C TYR A 193 6.46 18.20 -22.53
N GLU A 194 5.54 18.13 -23.51
CA GLU A 194 5.67 18.81 -24.80
C GLU A 194 5.29 20.30 -24.75
N ASN A 195 4.71 20.80 -23.65
CA ASN A 195 4.25 22.19 -23.54
C ASN A 195 4.99 23.02 -22.47
N LEU A 196 6.14 22.55 -22.00
CA LEU A 196 7.05 23.34 -21.17
C LEU A 196 7.78 24.36 -22.06
N SER A 197 7.16 25.52 -22.31
CA SER A 197 7.87 26.64 -22.92
C SER A 197 8.89 27.17 -21.91
N TYR A 198 10.17 26.90 -22.15
CA TYR A 198 11.26 27.63 -21.51
C TYR A 198 11.14 29.09 -21.95
N ASP A 199 10.70 29.97 -21.05
CA ASP A 199 10.80 31.42 -21.25
C ASP A 199 12.28 31.79 -21.16
N ASP A 200 13.00 31.63 -22.28
CA ASP A 200 14.33 32.18 -22.47
C ASP A 200 14.20 33.71 -22.52
N GLY A 201 14.19 34.31 -21.34
CA GLY A 201 14.32 35.74 -21.12
C GLY A 201 15.69 36.24 -21.62
N VAL A 202 15.83 36.37 -22.93
CA VAL A 202 16.94 37.08 -23.56
C VAL A 202 16.48 38.54 -23.74
N PRO A 203 17.03 39.52 -23.00
CA PRO A 203 16.66 40.91 -23.21
C PRO A 203 17.24 41.40 -24.54
N ALA A 204 16.36 41.78 -25.47
CA ALA A 204 16.73 42.35 -26.76
C ALA A 204 17.45 43.71 -26.58
N ALA A 205 18.59 43.88 -27.25
CA ALA A 205 19.33 45.12 -27.32
C ALA A 205 18.58 46.18 -28.17
N PRO A 206 18.72 47.48 -27.90
CA PRO A 206 18.00 48.52 -28.65
C PRO A 206 18.74 48.83 -29.97
N GLU A 207 18.01 48.74 -31.08
CA GLU A 207 18.47 49.20 -32.39
C GLU A 207 18.45 50.74 -32.46
N GLY A 208 19.58 51.30 -32.88
CA GLY A 208 19.78 52.73 -33.07
C GLY A 208 19.15 53.23 -34.35
N ASP A 209 18.44 54.34 -34.26
CA ASP A 209 17.95 55.10 -35.42
C ASP A 209 18.89 56.28 -35.69
N ALA A 210 19.44 56.33 -36.90
CA ALA A 210 20.27 57.42 -37.38
C ALA A 210 20.03 57.63 -38.87
N ALA A 211 19.34 58.71 -39.24
CA ALA A 211 19.84 59.71 -40.20
C ALA A 211 18.81 60.81 -40.51
N GLY A 212 19.26 62.07 -40.50
CA GLY A 212 18.63 63.17 -41.25
C GLY A 212 19.01 64.58 -40.79
N ARG A 213 20.06 65.17 -41.40
CA ARG A 213 20.53 66.58 -41.28
C ARG A 213 19.54 67.53 -42.02
N GLU A 214 19.44 68.87 -41.86
CA GLU A 214 20.38 70.03 -41.83
C GLU A 214 19.63 71.27 -41.23
N ALA A 215 20.14 72.05 -40.24
CA ALA A 215 20.96 73.29 -40.25
C ALA A 215 20.27 74.62 -40.71
N PRO A 216 20.80 75.84 -40.44
CA PRO A 216 20.99 76.54 -39.15
C PRO A 216 20.45 78.02 -39.14
N GLY A 217 20.36 78.69 -37.97
CA GLY A 217 19.96 80.12 -37.89
C GLY A 217 20.28 80.87 -36.58
N ALA A 218 21.40 81.61 -36.60
CA ALA A 218 21.72 82.94 -36.02
C ALA A 218 21.25 83.41 -34.60
N THR A 219 22.24 83.54 -33.71
CA THR A 219 22.67 84.68 -32.83
C THR A 219 21.70 85.76 -32.30
N SER A 220 21.77 86.03 -30.98
CA SER A 220 21.97 87.37 -30.33
C SER A 220 21.75 87.25 -28.79
N SER A 221 22.74 87.32 -27.90
CA SER A 221 23.40 88.49 -27.26
C SER A 221 22.52 89.43 -26.39
N GLY A 222 22.98 89.65 -25.15
CA GLY A 222 22.73 90.80 -24.25
C GLY A 222 21.61 90.59 -23.21
N GLU A 223 21.67 91.06 -21.95
CA GLU A 223 22.63 91.81 -21.14
C GLU A 223 22.01 91.88 -19.71
N ARG A 224 22.86 91.80 -18.68
CA ARG A 224 22.69 92.27 -17.27
C ARG A 224 21.50 91.77 -16.42
#